data_AF-A0A928QL86-F1
#
_entry.id   AF-A0A928QL86-F1
#
_cell.length_a   1.000
_cell.length_b   1.000
_cell.length_c   1.000
_cell.angle_alpha   90.00
_cell.angle_beta   90.00
_cell.angle_gamma   90.00
#
_symmetry.space_group_name_H-M   'P 1'
#
loop_
_entity.id
_entity.type
_entity.pdbx_description
1 polymer ?
#
loop_
_entity_poly.entity_id
_entity_poly.type
_entity_poly.pdbx_seq_one_letter_code
_entity_poly.pdbx_strand_id
1 'polypeptide(L)'
;MDISRFRQKFENHVPTLLGCRGEYAVLVPLVETDAGLSLLYEVRAESLRHHAAEVCFPGGRMEPGETAIQCALREMHEELGIGPEHVEILGRMDFLYLRSDGLMHPVLAYVDAAGVQSMRRNLQEVQTTFTVPLAWLAAHPPKRYTYELKPMVAGDFPYHLVQTPPDYRWSAGRMEVPVYEGLPYPLWGLTGRITAHLVETMQK
;
A
#
# COMPACT_ATOMS: atom_id res chain seq x y z
N MET A 1 34.33 2.20 21.89
CA MET A 1 33.02 1.49 21.87
C MET A 1 33.24 0.17 22.58
N ASP A 2 32.33 -0.21 23.48
CA ASP A 2 32.35 -1.52 24.16
C ASP A 2 31.07 -2.30 23.87
N ILE A 3 31.09 -3.59 24.23
CA ILE A 3 29.97 -4.51 24.00
C ILE A 3 28.69 -4.12 24.78
N SER A 4 28.82 -3.48 25.93
CA SER A 4 27.69 -3.08 26.78
C SER A 4 26.82 -2.03 26.09
N ARG A 5 27.43 -1.09 25.36
CA ARG A 5 26.70 -0.10 24.55
C ARG A 5 25.89 -0.74 23.41
N PHE A 6 26.40 -1.81 22.80
CA PHE A 6 25.65 -2.55 21.78
C PHE A 6 24.46 -3.28 22.41
N ARG A 7 24.67 -3.96 23.54
CA ARG A 7 23.58 -4.64 24.27
C ARG A 7 22.48 -3.66 24.66
N GLN A 8 22.82 -2.56 25.33
CA GLN A 8 21.85 -1.53 25.71
C GLN A 8 21.04 -1.00 24.52
N LYS A 9 21.70 -0.80 23.38
CA LYS A 9 21.05 -0.25 22.19
C LYS A 9 20.17 -1.27 21.46
N PHE A 10 20.55 -2.54 21.42
CA PHE A 10 19.91 -3.55 20.57
C PHE A 10 19.06 -4.59 21.31
N GLU A 11 19.16 -4.72 22.63
CA GLU A 11 18.42 -5.72 23.41
C GLU A 11 16.90 -5.57 23.31
N ASN A 12 16.40 -4.33 23.23
CA ASN A 12 14.98 -4.01 23.04
C ASN A 12 14.72 -3.25 21.72
N HIS A 13 15.68 -3.28 20.80
CA HIS A 13 15.49 -2.63 19.50
C HIS A 13 14.53 -3.46 18.65
N VAL A 14 13.43 -2.85 18.24
CA VAL A 14 12.53 -3.43 17.24
C VAL A 14 13.11 -3.12 15.86
N PRO A 15 13.51 -4.14 15.08
CA PRO A 15 14.03 -3.91 13.74
C PRO A 15 12.99 -3.23 12.85
N THR A 16 13.45 -2.32 12.02
CA THR A 16 12.68 -1.73 10.92
C THR A 16 13.52 -1.79 9.64
N LEU A 17 12.98 -1.30 8.53
CA LEU A 17 13.69 -1.20 7.26
C LEU A 17 14.91 -0.27 7.38
N LEU A 18 16.10 -0.81 7.11
CA LEU A 18 17.33 -0.02 7.09
C LEU A 18 17.25 1.04 5.99
N GLY A 19 17.41 2.32 6.37
CA GLY A 19 17.28 3.43 5.43
C GLY A 19 15.85 3.77 5.04
N CYS A 20 14.84 3.29 5.81
CA CYS A 20 13.45 3.66 5.60
C CYS A 20 13.27 5.17 5.52
N ARG A 21 12.66 5.65 4.43
CA ARG A 21 12.37 7.08 4.19
C ARG A 21 10.94 7.47 4.53
N GLY A 22 10.07 6.49 4.78
CA GLY A 22 8.68 6.72 5.17
C GLY A 22 7.93 5.41 5.38
N GLU A 23 7.01 5.44 6.33
CA GLU A 23 6.05 4.37 6.55
C GLU A 23 4.65 4.89 6.23
N TYR A 24 3.86 4.04 5.59
CA TYR A 24 2.53 4.34 5.09
C TYR A 24 1.60 3.20 5.48
N ALA A 25 0.35 3.53 5.76
CA ALA A 25 -0.67 2.52 6.00
C ALA A 25 -1.91 2.80 5.16
N VAL A 26 -2.54 1.72 4.71
CA VAL A 26 -3.84 1.79 4.02
C VAL A 26 -4.81 0.84 4.69
N LEU A 27 -6.05 1.27 4.81
CA LEU A 27 -7.15 0.38 5.20
C LEU A 27 -7.63 -0.35 3.95
N VAL A 28 -7.80 -1.68 4.03
CA VAL A 28 -8.39 -2.50 2.98
C VAL A 28 -9.82 -2.84 3.44
N PRO A 29 -10.82 -1.98 3.13
CA PRO A 29 -12.18 -2.09 3.65
C PRO A 29 -12.97 -3.18 2.91
N LEU A 30 -13.45 -4.17 3.66
CA LEU A 30 -14.52 -5.08 3.28
C LEU A 30 -15.86 -4.48 3.69
N VAL A 31 -16.80 -4.43 2.74
CA VAL A 31 -18.16 -3.94 2.96
C VAL A 31 -19.17 -4.97 2.42
N GLU A 32 -20.35 -5.04 3.03
CA GLU A 32 -21.48 -5.75 2.45
C GLU A 32 -22.19 -4.89 1.39
N THR A 33 -22.56 -5.53 0.29
CA THR A 33 -23.34 -4.94 -0.80
C THR A 33 -24.40 -5.94 -1.27
N ASP A 34 -25.31 -5.54 -2.14
CA ASP A 34 -26.27 -6.46 -2.77
C ASP A 34 -25.59 -7.58 -3.57
N ALA A 35 -24.34 -7.39 -3.99
CA ALA A 35 -23.51 -8.39 -4.67
C ALA A 35 -22.66 -9.25 -3.71
N GLY A 36 -22.87 -9.10 -2.39
CA GLY A 36 -22.10 -9.74 -1.33
C GLY A 36 -20.88 -8.92 -0.87
N LEU A 37 -19.95 -9.59 -0.19
CA LEU A 37 -18.71 -8.96 0.32
C LEU A 37 -17.91 -8.35 -0.83
N SER A 38 -17.58 -7.08 -0.68
CA SER A 38 -16.89 -6.26 -1.68
C SER A 38 -15.77 -5.47 -1.04
N LEU A 39 -14.75 -5.13 -1.82
CA LEU A 39 -13.75 -4.15 -1.43
C LEU A 39 -14.21 -2.75 -1.80
N LEU A 40 -14.12 -1.81 -0.87
CA LEU A 40 -14.36 -0.39 -1.11
C LEU A 40 -13.05 0.31 -1.54
N TYR A 41 -13.13 1.07 -2.61
CA TYR A 41 -12.04 1.85 -3.17
C TYR A 41 -12.42 3.32 -3.29
N GLU A 42 -11.41 4.16 -3.37
CA GLU A 42 -11.53 5.56 -3.71
C GLU A 42 -10.74 5.91 -4.98
N VAL A 43 -11.14 6.99 -5.61
CA VAL A 43 -10.43 7.63 -6.72
C VAL A 43 -9.94 8.97 -6.23
N ARG A 44 -8.63 9.17 -6.28
CA ARG A 44 -7.95 10.38 -5.79
C ARG A 44 -8.38 11.61 -6.58
N ALA A 45 -8.56 12.74 -5.90
CA ALA A 45 -8.91 14.00 -6.53
C ALA A 45 -7.87 14.43 -7.57
N GLU A 46 -8.34 14.99 -8.68
CA GLU A 46 -7.48 15.44 -9.80
C GLU A 46 -6.53 16.57 -9.39
N SER A 47 -6.87 17.33 -8.35
CA SER A 47 -6.08 18.45 -7.83
C SER A 47 -4.81 18.03 -7.08
N LEU A 48 -4.63 16.74 -6.78
CA LEU A 48 -3.48 16.27 -6.02
C LEU A 48 -2.19 16.25 -6.85
N ARG A 49 -1.08 16.64 -6.23
CA ARG A 49 0.24 16.70 -6.89
C ARG A 49 0.79 15.33 -7.28
N HIS A 50 0.35 14.27 -6.59
CA HIS A 50 0.81 12.90 -6.77
C HIS A 50 -0.40 11.98 -6.90
N HIS A 51 -0.34 11.05 -7.86
CA HIS A 51 -1.33 10.00 -8.06
C HIS A 51 -2.76 10.53 -8.31
N ALA A 52 -2.89 11.70 -8.94
CA ALA A 52 -4.18 12.25 -9.32
C ALA A 52 -5.00 11.26 -10.16
N ALA A 53 -6.28 11.11 -9.84
CA ALA A 53 -7.22 10.19 -10.49
C ALA A 53 -6.84 8.69 -10.42
N GLU A 54 -5.87 8.30 -9.60
CA GLU A 54 -5.56 6.89 -9.38
C GLU A 54 -6.53 6.24 -8.38
N VAL A 55 -6.81 4.95 -8.57
CA VAL A 55 -7.56 4.13 -7.63
C VAL A 55 -6.67 3.74 -6.46
N CYS A 56 -7.11 4.04 -5.24
CA CYS A 56 -6.43 3.61 -4.03
C CYS A 56 -7.40 3.12 -2.96
N PHE A 57 -6.79 2.51 -1.95
CA PHE A 57 -7.40 2.32 -0.65
C PHE A 57 -7.21 3.59 0.19
N PRO A 58 -8.13 3.88 1.13
CA PRO A 58 -7.95 4.98 2.06
C PRO A 58 -6.67 4.79 2.88
N GLY A 59 -5.88 5.84 3.01
CA GLY A 59 -4.59 5.74 3.68
C GLY A 59 -3.56 6.76 3.24
N GLY A 60 -2.51 6.85 4.06
CA GLY A 60 -1.52 7.88 3.91
C GLY A 60 -0.24 7.58 4.67
N ARG A 61 0.47 8.64 5.03
CA ARG A 61 1.76 8.53 5.71
C ARG A 61 1.51 8.38 7.20
N MET A 62 2.24 7.47 7.83
CA MET A 62 2.22 7.31 9.28
C MET A 62 2.85 8.53 9.97
N GLU A 63 2.17 9.05 10.98
CA GLU A 63 2.69 10.09 11.86
C GLU A 63 3.62 9.49 12.94
N PRO A 64 4.50 10.30 13.56
CA PRO A 64 5.40 9.83 14.61
C PRO A 64 4.64 9.17 15.77
N GLY A 65 4.93 7.89 16.00
CA GLY A 65 4.33 7.12 17.10
C GLY A 65 3.05 6.38 16.74
N GLU A 66 2.52 6.54 15.53
CA GLU A 66 1.39 5.74 15.06
C GLU A 66 1.78 4.29 14.79
N THR A 67 0.87 3.39 15.13
CA THR A 67 0.83 2.05 14.54
C THR A 67 0.17 2.13 13.16
N ALA A 68 0.42 1.12 12.30
CA ALA A 68 -0.22 1.05 10.99
C ALA A 68 -1.77 1.08 11.07
N ILE A 69 -2.35 0.47 12.11
CA ILE A 69 -3.80 0.48 12.33
C ILE A 69 -4.30 1.89 12.67
N GLN A 70 -3.61 2.60 13.56
CA GLN A 70 -3.99 3.98 13.92
C GLN A 70 -3.95 4.91 12.70
N CYS A 71 -2.87 4.84 11.91
CA CYS A 71 -2.77 5.60 10.67
C CYS A 71 -3.90 5.26 9.69
N ALA A 72 -4.14 3.97 9.42
CA ALA A 72 -5.19 3.54 8.49
C ALA A 72 -6.60 4.00 8.93
N LEU A 73 -6.90 3.97 10.24
CA LEU A 73 -8.17 4.45 10.77
C LEU A 73 -8.30 5.98 10.72
N ARG A 74 -7.22 6.72 11.00
CA ARG A 74 -7.20 8.18 10.90
C ARG A 74 -7.47 8.63 9.47
N GLU A 75 -6.74 8.07 8.51
CA GLU A 75 -6.87 8.41 7.08
C GLU A 75 -8.26 8.02 6.55
N MET A 76 -8.79 6.85 6.92
CA MET A 76 -10.16 6.45 6.59
C MET A 76 -11.20 7.48 7.06
N HIS A 77 -11.02 8.01 8.27
CA HIS A 77 -11.89 9.04 8.81
C HIS A 77 -11.70 10.39 8.11
N GLU A 78 -10.47 10.79 7.82
CA GLU A 78 -10.14 12.05 7.12
C GLU A 78 -10.62 12.07 5.66
N GLU A 79 -10.42 10.98 4.93
CA GLU A 79 -10.73 10.87 3.50
C GLU A 79 -12.22 10.55 3.25
N LEU A 80 -12.81 9.65 4.06
CA LEU A 80 -14.16 9.11 3.83
C LEU A 80 -15.17 9.42 4.95
N GLY A 81 -14.76 10.04 6.05
CA GLY A 81 -15.65 10.39 7.16
C GLY A 81 -16.14 9.19 7.96
N ILE A 82 -15.56 8.00 7.78
CA ILE A 82 -15.96 6.78 8.48
C ILE A 82 -15.15 6.66 9.76
N GLY A 83 -15.84 6.77 10.90
CA GLY A 83 -15.23 6.68 12.23
C GLY A 83 -14.82 5.25 12.61
N PRO A 84 -13.84 5.10 13.52
CA PRO A 84 -13.33 3.80 13.95
C PRO A 84 -14.38 2.90 14.63
N GLU A 85 -15.46 3.47 15.16
CA GLU A 85 -16.60 2.73 15.73
C GLU A 85 -17.34 1.85 14.70
N HIS A 86 -17.19 2.15 13.41
CA HIS A 86 -17.78 1.40 12.30
C HIS A 86 -16.82 0.38 11.68
N VAL A 87 -15.60 0.25 12.22
CA VAL A 87 -14.52 -0.51 11.60
C VAL A 87 -14.04 -1.63 12.54
N GLU A 88 -14.19 -2.87 12.10
CA GLU A 88 -13.63 -4.04 12.75
C GLU A 88 -12.32 -4.44 12.07
N ILE A 89 -11.20 -4.36 12.79
CA ILE A 89 -9.89 -4.79 12.26
C ILE A 89 -9.83 -6.31 12.24
N LEU A 90 -9.71 -6.90 11.05
CA LEU A 90 -9.56 -8.34 10.85
C LEU A 90 -8.10 -8.78 10.96
N GLY A 91 -7.16 -7.93 10.53
CA GLY A 91 -5.73 -8.19 10.69
C GLY A 91 -4.82 -7.31 9.85
N ARG A 92 -3.51 -7.39 10.13
CA ARG A 92 -2.47 -6.80 9.28
C ARG A 92 -2.13 -7.78 8.16
N MET A 93 -2.06 -7.28 6.94
CA MET A 93 -1.57 -8.06 5.80
C MET A 93 -0.04 -7.97 5.70
N ASP A 94 0.55 -8.78 4.81
CA ASP A 94 1.97 -8.64 4.47
C ASP A 94 2.26 -7.23 3.92
N PHE A 95 3.35 -6.63 4.38
CA PHE A 95 3.76 -5.28 3.99
C PHE A 95 4.55 -5.28 2.66
N LEU A 96 4.52 -4.15 1.96
CA LEU A 96 5.27 -3.96 0.72
C LEU A 96 6.45 -3.01 0.92
N TYR A 97 7.60 -3.37 0.37
CA TYR A 97 8.71 -2.43 0.19
C TYR A 97 8.46 -1.56 -1.05
N LEU A 98 8.52 -0.25 -0.85
CA LEU A 98 8.28 0.75 -1.87
C LEU A 98 9.59 1.17 -2.54
N ARG A 99 9.51 1.51 -3.82
CA ARG A 99 10.63 2.04 -4.62
C ARG A 99 11.20 3.35 -4.09
N SER A 100 10.45 4.05 -3.23
CA SER A 100 10.84 5.27 -2.54
C SER A 100 11.62 5.00 -1.24
N ASP A 101 12.09 3.77 -1.03
CA ASP A 101 12.69 3.29 0.22
C ASP A 101 11.73 3.35 1.42
N GLY A 102 10.44 3.11 1.18
CA GLY A 102 9.40 3.12 2.20
C GLY A 102 8.77 1.76 2.47
N LEU A 103 7.94 1.69 3.51
CA LEU A 103 7.09 0.55 3.80
C LEU A 103 5.62 0.94 3.64
N MET A 104 4.85 0.08 2.96
CA MET A 104 3.39 0.15 2.89
C MET A 104 2.80 -0.98 3.72
N HIS A 105 1.96 -0.64 4.70
CA HIS A 105 1.32 -1.54 5.64
C HIS A 105 -0.19 -1.62 5.37
N PRO A 106 -0.69 -2.66 4.66
CA PRO A 106 -2.12 -2.83 4.46
C PRO A 106 -2.79 -3.44 5.71
N VAL A 107 -3.94 -2.91 6.08
CA VAL A 107 -4.73 -3.34 7.24
C VAL A 107 -6.11 -3.78 6.74
N LEU A 108 -6.41 -5.08 6.82
CA LEU A 108 -7.71 -5.63 6.43
C LEU A 108 -8.74 -5.34 7.53
N ALA A 109 -9.88 -4.77 7.15
CA ALA A 109 -10.94 -4.44 8.08
C ALA A 109 -12.32 -4.64 7.46
N TYR A 110 -13.30 -4.98 8.28
CA TYR A 110 -14.71 -4.95 7.92
C TYR A 110 -15.31 -3.58 8.31
N VAL A 111 -16.10 -2.99 7.44
CA VAL A 111 -16.83 -1.74 7.69
C VAL A 111 -18.31 -2.03 7.68
N ASP A 112 -18.99 -1.69 8.78
CA ASP A 112 -20.41 -1.97 8.93
C ASP A 112 -21.29 -1.09 8.02
N ALA A 113 -22.54 -1.50 7.83
CA ALA A 113 -23.48 -0.80 6.97
C ALA A 113 -23.76 0.64 7.43
N ALA A 114 -23.69 0.93 8.73
CA ALA A 114 -23.91 2.28 9.24
C ALA A 114 -22.76 3.22 8.86
N GLY A 115 -21.52 2.75 8.90
CA GLY A 115 -20.33 3.44 8.41
C GLY A 115 -20.41 3.74 6.91
N VAL A 116 -20.80 2.75 6.10
CA VAL A 116 -20.98 2.95 4.65
C VAL A 116 -22.07 3.99 4.35
N GLN A 117 -23.18 3.98 5.10
CA GLN A 117 -24.28 4.95 4.94
C GLN A 117 -23.89 6.37 5.42
N SER A 118 -23.06 6.46 6.47
CA SER A 118 -22.61 7.72 7.03
C SER A 118 -21.44 8.34 6.28
N MET A 119 -20.78 7.61 5.37
CA MET A 119 -19.64 8.05 4.57
C MET A 119 -19.80 9.47 4.00
N ARG A 120 -18.81 10.33 4.23
CA ARG A 120 -18.70 11.70 3.70
C ARG A 120 -17.28 11.93 3.19
N ARG A 121 -17.14 11.90 1.87
CA ARG A 121 -15.86 12.06 1.18
C ARG A 121 -15.33 13.48 1.33
N ASN A 122 -14.06 13.62 1.71
CA ASN A 122 -13.33 14.86 1.58
C ASN A 122 -13.02 15.14 0.10
N LEU A 123 -13.77 16.06 -0.52
CA LEU A 123 -13.64 16.33 -1.96
C LEU A 123 -12.30 16.96 -2.38
N GLN A 124 -11.47 17.40 -1.42
CA GLN A 124 -10.12 17.86 -1.72
C GLN A 124 -9.16 16.71 -2.01
N GLU A 125 -9.51 15.51 -1.54
CA GLU A 125 -8.65 14.32 -1.58
C GLU A 125 -9.28 13.18 -2.37
N VAL A 126 -10.61 13.05 -2.31
CA VAL A 126 -11.38 11.94 -2.90
C VAL A 126 -12.42 12.43 -3.90
N GLN A 127 -12.20 12.13 -5.18
CA GLN A 127 -13.13 12.45 -6.27
C GLN A 127 -14.40 11.60 -6.22
N THR A 128 -14.26 10.29 -5.99
CA THR A 128 -15.38 9.34 -5.90
C THR A 128 -14.96 8.07 -5.18
N THR A 129 -15.93 7.23 -4.82
CA THR A 129 -15.72 5.88 -4.31
C THR A 129 -16.50 4.87 -5.13
N PHE A 130 -16.07 3.61 -5.10
CA PHE A 130 -16.78 2.50 -5.72
C PHE A 130 -16.42 1.18 -5.03
N THR A 131 -17.24 0.15 -5.22
CA THR A 131 -17.00 -1.17 -4.65
C THR A 131 -16.76 -2.20 -5.76
N VAL A 132 -15.98 -3.24 -5.44
CA VAL A 132 -15.81 -4.40 -6.32
C VAL A 132 -16.06 -5.68 -5.52
N PRO A 133 -17.01 -6.54 -5.95
CA PRO A 133 -17.28 -7.81 -5.27
C PRO A 133 -16.06 -8.71 -5.23
N LEU A 134 -15.78 -9.34 -4.08
CA LEU A 134 -14.69 -10.32 -3.94
C LEU A 134 -14.88 -11.50 -4.89
N ALA A 135 -16.11 -11.96 -5.09
CA ALA A 135 -16.43 -13.02 -6.04
C ALA A 135 -16.06 -12.62 -7.49
N TRP A 136 -16.26 -11.35 -7.85
CA TRP A 136 -15.87 -10.85 -9.16
C TRP A 136 -14.35 -10.81 -9.29
N LEU A 137 -13.64 -10.29 -8.29
CA LEU A 137 -12.16 -10.24 -8.28
C LEU A 137 -11.54 -11.64 -8.38
N ALA A 138 -12.12 -12.62 -7.67
CA ALA A 138 -11.71 -14.03 -7.74
C ALA A 138 -11.91 -14.64 -9.13
N ALA A 139 -13.01 -14.30 -9.82
CA ALA A 139 -13.31 -14.78 -11.17
C ALA A 139 -12.54 -14.05 -12.28
N HIS A 140 -12.01 -12.86 -12.01
CA HIS A 140 -11.32 -12.00 -12.98
C HIS A 140 -9.91 -11.63 -12.46
N PRO A 141 -8.97 -12.59 -12.41
CA PRO A 141 -7.62 -12.32 -11.95
C PRO A 141 -6.93 -11.28 -12.84
N PRO A 142 -6.02 -10.46 -12.27
CA PRO A 142 -5.39 -9.38 -13.03
C PRO A 142 -4.43 -9.93 -14.08
N LYS A 143 -4.29 -9.21 -15.19
CA LYS A 143 -3.17 -9.42 -16.10
C LYS A 143 -1.90 -8.86 -15.47
N ARG A 144 -0.84 -9.66 -15.46
CA ARG A 144 0.45 -9.29 -14.88
C ARG A 144 1.40 -8.83 -15.97
N TYR A 145 1.75 -7.55 -15.95
CA TYR A 145 2.75 -6.95 -16.83
C TYR A 145 4.07 -6.82 -16.09
N THR A 146 5.18 -6.81 -16.81
CA THR A 146 6.49 -6.61 -16.19
C THR A 146 7.35 -5.63 -16.94
N TYR A 147 8.17 -4.87 -16.20
CA TYR A 147 9.19 -4.00 -16.77
C TYR A 147 10.52 -4.14 -16.03
N GLU A 148 11.61 -3.84 -16.72
CA GLU A 148 12.96 -3.90 -16.17
C GLU A 148 13.29 -2.63 -15.37
N LEU A 149 14.00 -2.81 -14.27
CA LEU A 149 14.66 -1.73 -13.55
C LEU A 149 16.14 -1.75 -13.93
N LYS A 150 16.54 -0.78 -14.75
CA LYS A 150 17.93 -0.67 -15.18
C LYS A 150 18.69 0.28 -14.25
N PRO A 151 19.79 -0.16 -13.65
CA PRO A 151 20.65 0.71 -12.87
C PRO A 151 21.27 1.77 -13.79
N MET A 152 21.07 3.04 -13.46
CA MET A 152 21.75 4.16 -14.10
C MET A 152 22.84 4.65 -13.15
N VAL A 153 24.06 4.17 -13.36
CA VAL A 153 25.20 4.45 -12.48
C VAL A 153 25.90 5.71 -12.95
N ALA A 154 26.11 6.64 -12.03
CA ALA A 154 26.82 7.87 -12.31
C ALA A 154 28.30 7.57 -12.63
N GLY A 155 28.91 8.40 -13.48
CA GLY A 155 30.29 8.18 -13.96
C GLY A 155 31.37 8.33 -12.87
N ASP A 156 31.01 8.88 -11.70
CA ASP A 156 31.87 9.08 -10.54
C ASP A 156 31.84 7.90 -9.55
N PHE A 157 31.15 6.79 -9.89
CA PHE A 157 31.17 5.61 -9.05
C PHE A 157 32.61 5.12 -8.81
N PRO A 158 33.05 4.94 -7.55
CA PRO A 158 34.46 4.74 -7.24
C PRO A 158 34.88 3.28 -7.40
N TYR A 159 34.89 2.78 -8.65
CA TYR A 159 35.27 1.43 -9.03
C TYR A 159 36.60 0.97 -8.42
N HIS A 160 37.58 1.87 -8.33
CA HIS A 160 38.89 1.61 -7.71
C HIS A 160 38.82 1.33 -6.20
N LEU A 161 37.91 1.99 -5.46
CA LEU A 161 37.75 1.78 -4.02
C LEU A 161 37.06 0.45 -3.71
N VAL A 162 36.10 0.07 -4.56
CA VAL A 162 35.36 -1.19 -4.42
C VAL A 162 36.01 -2.36 -5.16
N GLN A 163 37.23 -2.16 -5.68
CA GLN A 163 38.06 -3.18 -6.34
C GLN A 163 37.33 -3.94 -7.46
N THR A 164 36.57 -3.20 -8.27
CA THR A 164 35.73 -3.74 -9.34
C THR A 164 36.03 -2.97 -10.63
N PRO A 165 36.06 -3.60 -11.81
CA PRO A 165 36.38 -2.90 -13.05
C PRO A 165 35.26 -1.92 -13.48
N PRO A 166 35.57 -0.85 -14.25
CA PRO A 166 34.58 0.13 -14.71
C PRO A 166 33.45 -0.43 -15.59
N ASP A 167 33.62 -1.61 -16.19
CA ASP A 167 32.62 -2.31 -16.99
C ASP A 167 31.77 -3.30 -16.17
N TYR A 168 31.75 -3.14 -14.84
CA TYR A 168 30.93 -3.96 -13.95
C TYR A 168 29.48 -4.04 -14.40
N ARG A 169 28.98 -5.27 -14.50
CA ARG A 169 27.61 -5.54 -14.90
C ARG A 169 26.69 -5.49 -13.71
N TRP A 170 26.13 -4.31 -13.49
CA TRP A 170 25.08 -4.10 -12.50
C TRP A 170 23.83 -4.92 -12.85
N SER A 171 23.36 -5.72 -11.90
CA SER A 171 22.14 -6.52 -12.08
C SER A 171 20.93 -5.62 -12.30
N ALA A 172 20.18 -5.89 -13.38
CA ALA A 172 18.86 -5.30 -13.56
C ALA A 172 17.86 -5.95 -12.59
N GLY A 173 16.93 -5.15 -12.09
CA GLY A 173 15.74 -5.63 -11.39
C GLY A 173 14.60 -5.87 -12.37
N ARG A 174 13.52 -6.50 -11.87
CA ARG A 174 12.25 -6.61 -12.59
C ARG A 174 11.13 -6.21 -11.65
N MET A 175 10.14 -5.52 -12.19
CA MET A 175 8.91 -5.19 -11.51
C MET A 175 7.75 -5.87 -12.21
N GLU A 176 6.79 -6.31 -11.41
CA GLU A 176 5.50 -6.78 -11.88
C GLU A 176 4.40 -5.77 -11.50
N VAL A 177 3.46 -5.56 -12.42
CA VAL A 177 2.31 -4.68 -12.29
C VAL A 177 1.05 -5.47 -12.63
N PRO A 178 0.24 -5.86 -11.65
CA PRO A 178 -1.09 -6.40 -11.90
C PRO A 178 -2.00 -5.28 -12.39
N VAL A 179 -2.83 -5.57 -13.40
CA VAL A 179 -3.84 -4.67 -13.96
C VAL A 179 -5.15 -5.43 -14.08
N TYR A 180 -6.19 -4.92 -13.42
CA TYR A 180 -7.55 -5.42 -13.57
C TYR A 180 -8.24 -4.68 -14.72
N GLU A 181 -9.01 -5.42 -15.53
CA GLU A 181 -9.76 -4.90 -16.67
C GLU A 181 -11.26 -4.99 -16.41
N GLY A 182 -12.07 -4.16 -17.07
CA GLY A 182 -13.53 -4.22 -16.96
C GLY A 182 -14.12 -3.55 -15.72
N LEU A 183 -13.30 -2.83 -14.94
CA LEU A 183 -13.74 -1.98 -13.84
C LEU A 183 -14.03 -0.54 -14.31
N PRO A 184 -14.88 0.22 -13.59
CA PRO A 184 -15.18 1.61 -13.93
C PRO A 184 -13.95 2.52 -13.88
N TYR A 185 -12.95 2.15 -13.07
CA TYR A 185 -11.68 2.86 -12.94
C TYR A 185 -10.50 1.87 -13.02
N PRO A 186 -9.33 2.29 -13.56
CA PRO A 186 -8.18 1.41 -13.66
C PRO A 186 -7.65 1.01 -12.27
N LEU A 187 -7.73 -0.28 -11.94
CA LEU A 187 -7.14 -0.85 -10.73
C LEU A 187 -5.82 -1.54 -11.07
N TRP A 188 -4.71 -0.94 -10.64
CA TRP A 188 -3.36 -1.40 -10.94
C TRP A 188 -2.36 -0.96 -9.86
N GLY A 189 -1.06 -1.16 -10.09
CA GLY A 189 -0.01 -0.65 -9.22
C GLY A 189 -0.01 -1.27 -7.82
N LEU A 190 0.21 -0.46 -6.77
CA LEU A 190 0.23 -0.94 -5.39
C LEU A 190 -1.13 -1.47 -4.94
N THR A 191 -2.21 -0.72 -5.22
CA THR A 191 -3.58 -1.12 -4.90
C THR A 191 -3.95 -2.44 -5.57
N GLY A 192 -3.59 -2.61 -6.84
CA GLY A 192 -3.76 -3.86 -7.57
C GLY A 192 -2.97 -5.02 -6.96
N ARG A 193 -1.73 -4.78 -6.50
CA ARG A 193 -0.90 -5.80 -5.82
C ARG A 193 -1.50 -6.24 -4.49
N ILE A 194 -1.97 -5.30 -3.67
CA ILE A 194 -2.63 -5.59 -2.38
C ILE A 194 -3.91 -6.40 -2.63
N THR A 195 -4.72 -5.97 -3.60
CA THR A 195 -5.97 -6.66 -3.98
C THR A 195 -5.69 -8.09 -4.45
N ALA A 196 -4.73 -8.28 -5.37
CA ALA A 196 -4.38 -9.61 -5.87
C ALA A 196 -3.88 -10.52 -4.76
N HIS A 197 -3.01 -10.01 -3.88
CA HIS A 197 -2.48 -10.78 -2.75
C HIS A 197 -3.59 -11.22 -1.78
N LEU A 198 -4.55 -10.35 -1.46
CA LEU A 198 -5.70 -10.71 -0.62
C LEU A 198 -6.50 -11.85 -1.26
N VAL A 199 -6.91 -11.68 -2.52
CA VAL A 199 -7.75 -12.66 -3.23
C VAL A 199 -7.04 -14.02 -3.34
N GLU A 200 -5.75 -14.02 -3.67
CA GLU A 200 -4.94 -15.24 -3.76
C GLU A 200 -4.75 -15.94 -2.42
N THR A 201 -4.70 -15.18 -1.33
CA THR A 201 -4.57 -15.74 0.02
C THR A 201 -5.86 -16.43 0.45
N MET A 202 -7.02 -15.88 0.08
CA MET A 202 -8.34 -16.45 0.41
C MET A 202 -8.71 -17.70 -0.41
N GLN A 203 -7.98 -18.00 -1.48
CA GLN A 203 -8.21 -19.16 -2.35
C GLN A 203 -7.36 -20.40 -1.99
N LYS A 204 -6.42 -20.26 -1.05
CA LYS A 204 -5.56 -21.35 -0.57
C LYS A 204 -6.18 -22.07 0.61
#